data_AF-A0A6A1UNQ0-F1
#
_entry.id   AF-A0A6A1UNQ0-F1
#
_cell.length_a   1.000
_cell.length_b   1.000
_cell.length_c   1.000
_cell.angle_alpha   90.00
_cell.angle_beta   90.00
_cell.angle_gamma   90.00
#
_symmetry.space_group_name_H-M   'P 1'
#
loop_
_entity.id
_entity.type
_entity.pdbx_description
1 polymer ?
#
loop_
_entity_poly.entity_id
_entity_poly.type
_entity_poly.pdbx_seq_one_letter_code
_entity_poly.pdbx_strand_id
1 'polypeptide(L)'
;MGGQVIQVHSYQQWNQYMQQSCSCVCTPPVIVFFADRCCAASCTMEQTFANLASTYSTLTFLRVELQEQMGIVNANCLNQTPTFLFFKGGKRVDTVIGAIPAQLQQTVQRHSVCQIHQTPHISCPIRAVPTCPIHRGRAY
;
A
#
# COMPACT_ATOMS: atom_id res chain seq x y z
N MET A 1 3.03 -16.03 -9.38
CA MET A 1 3.16 -15.77 -7.93
C MET A 1 2.23 -14.61 -7.61
N GLY A 2 1.06 -14.88 -7.03
CA GLY A 2 0.06 -13.86 -6.66
C GLY A 2 0.57 -13.00 -5.51
N GLY A 3 0.15 -11.74 -5.44
CA GLY A 3 0.63 -10.83 -4.40
C GLY A 3 0.26 -11.35 -3.01
N GLN A 4 1.26 -11.45 -2.14
CA GLN A 4 1.08 -11.85 -0.75
C GLN A 4 0.94 -10.64 0.14
N VAL A 5 0.13 -10.78 1.19
CA VAL A 5 0.12 -9.88 2.33
C VAL A 5 1.33 -10.22 3.19
N ILE A 6 2.21 -9.24 3.41
CA ILE A 6 3.43 -9.40 4.19
C ILE A 6 3.18 -8.96 5.62
N GLN A 7 3.38 -9.87 6.58
CA GLN A 7 3.32 -9.54 7.99
C GLN A 7 4.58 -8.77 8.41
N VAL A 8 4.39 -7.62 9.05
CA VAL A 8 5.46 -6.81 9.62
C VAL A 8 5.68 -7.23 11.07
N HIS A 9 6.90 -7.68 11.38
CA HIS A 9 7.29 -8.17 12.71
C HIS A 9 8.28 -7.26 13.44
N SER A 10 8.83 -6.24 12.77
CA SER A 10 9.75 -5.30 13.41
C SER A 10 9.72 -3.90 12.78
N TYR A 11 10.16 -2.91 13.56
CA TYR A 11 10.33 -1.53 13.10
C TYR A 11 11.39 -1.41 11.99
N GLN A 12 12.42 -2.26 12.00
CA GLN A 12 13.43 -2.28 10.95
C GLN A 12 12.82 -2.73 9.62
N GLN A 13 12.01 -3.79 9.63
CA GLN A 13 11.31 -4.27 8.45
C GLN A 13 10.31 -3.22 7.93
N TRP A 14 9.60 -2.54 8.83
CA TRP A 14 8.75 -1.40 8.48
C TRP A 14 9.52 -0.31 7.73
N ASN A 15 10.65 0.14 8.28
CA ASN A 15 11.47 1.17 7.66
C ASN A 15 11.99 0.76 6.29
N GLN A 16 12.34 -0.51 6.09
CA GLN A 16 12.75 -1.02 4.78
C GLN A 16 11.64 -0.83 3.75
N TYR A 17 10.40 -1.22 4.05
CA TYR A 17 9.29 -1.03 3.11
C TYR A 17 8.96 0.45 2.87
N MET A 18 9.04 1.29 3.91
CA MET A 18 8.82 2.73 3.76
C MET A 18 9.91 3.38 2.89
N GLN A 19 11.16 2.96 3.02
CA GLN A 19 12.30 3.46 2.24
C GLN A 19 12.40 2.89 0.83
N GLN A 20 11.86 1.69 0.59
CA GLN A 20 11.76 1.10 -0.76
C GLN A 20 10.77 1.87 -1.65
N SER A 21 9.81 2.58 -1.06
CA SER A 21 8.90 3.42 -1.82
C SER A 21 9.61 4.71 -2.26
N CYS A 22 9.78 4.91 -3.57
CA CYS A 22 10.23 6.18 -4.12
C CYS A 22 9.08 7.21 -4.08
N SER A 23 9.41 8.50 -3.94
CA SER A 23 8.44 9.61 -3.94
C SER A 23 7.95 9.99 -5.33
N CYS A 24 8.34 9.27 -6.38
CA CYS A 24 7.91 9.60 -7.72
C CYS A 24 6.41 9.33 -7.89
N VAL A 25 5.75 10.18 -8.68
CA VAL A 25 4.30 10.10 -9.01
C VAL A 25 3.91 8.70 -9.50
N CYS A 26 4.89 8.00 -10.03
CA CYS A 26 4.76 6.75 -10.72
C CYS A 26 5.24 5.54 -9.90
N THR A 27 5.49 5.68 -8.60
CA THR A 27 5.73 4.52 -7.74
C THR A 27 4.39 4.03 -7.19
N PRO A 28 4.09 2.72 -7.31
CA PRO A 28 2.93 2.15 -6.64
C PRO A 28 3.05 2.36 -5.11
N PRO A 29 1.96 2.69 -4.40
CA PRO A 29 2.04 2.83 -2.97
C PRO A 29 2.24 1.49 -2.27
N VAL A 30 2.82 1.57 -1.08
CA VAL A 30 2.75 0.52 -0.07
C VAL A 30 1.44 0.69 0.69
N ILE A 31 0.62 -0.35 0.71
CA ILE A 31 -0.67 -0.37 1.38
C ILE A 31 -0.50 -1.15 2.67
N VAL A 32 -0.83 -0.54 3.80
CA VAL A 32 -0.64 -1.13 5.12
C VAL A 32 -2.00 -1.32 5.78
N PHE A 33 -2.31 -2.55 6.15
CA PHE A 33 -3.45 -2.91 6.97
C PHE A 33 -3.02 -3.01 8.44
N PHE A 34 -3.56 -2.12 9.26
CA PHE A 34 -3.47 -2.18 10.71
C PHE A 34 -4.66 -2.94 11.28
N ALA A 35 -4.39 -4.12 11.82
CA ALA A 35 -5.37 -5.09 12.30
C ALA A 35 -5.25 -5.30 13.81
N ASP A 36 -6.37 -5.72 14.40
CA ASP A 36 -6.39 -6.30 15.75
C ASP A 36 -7.01 -7.70 15.64
N ARG A 37 -6.25 -8.74 16.05
CA ARG A 37 -6.70 -10.14 16.02
C ARG A 37 -7.98 -10.39 16.84
N CYS A 38 -8.26 -9.55 17.84
CA CYS A 38 -9.42 -9.70 18.72
C CYS A 38 -10.68 -8.99 18.19
N CYS A 39 -10.66 -8.47 16.96
CA CYS A 39 -11.75 -7.68 16.39
C CYS A 39 -12.42 -8.37 15.20
N ALA A 40 -13.73 -8.60 15.27
CA ALA A 40 -14.53 -9.18 14.19
C ALA A 40 -14.45 -8.35 12.89
N ALA A 41 -14.42 -7.02 13.01
CA ALA A 41 -14.33 -6.12 11.87
C ALA A 41 -12.98 -6.24 11.13
N SER A 42 -11.89 -6.48 11.86
CA SER A 42 -10.58 -6.79 11.27
C SER A 42 -10.60 -8.13 10.54
N CYS A 43 -11.18 -9.18 11.14
CA CYS A 43 -11.30 -10.50 10.52
C CYS A 43 -12.05 -10.45 9.17
N THR A 44 -13.14 -9.69 9.07
CA THR A 44 -13.87 -9.51 7.80
C THR A 44 -12.99 -8.86 6.72
N MET A 45 -12.12 -7.92 7.11
CA MET A 45 -11.26 -7.22 6.18
C MET A 45 -10.02 -8.03 5.76
N GLU A 46 -9.56 -9.00 6.55
CA GLU A 46 -8.43 -9.88 6.21
C GLU A 46 -8.62 -10.53 4.83
N GLN A 47 -9.78 -11.15 4.61
CA GLN A 47 -10.07 -11.81 3.33
C GLN A 47 -10.14 -10.82 2.17
N THR A 48 -10.76 -9.66 2.39
CA THR A 48 -10.82 -8.58 1.38
C THR A 48 -9.41 -8.10 1.01
N PHE A 49 -8.55 -7.93 2.01
CA PHE A 49 -7.18 -7.46 1.83
C PHE A 49 -6.31 -8.50 1.12
N ALA A 50 -6.45 -9.79 1.45
CA ALA A 50 -5.76 -10.89 0.78
C ALA A 50 -6.19 -11.04 -0.69
N ASN A 51 -7.48 -10.88 -0.98
CA ASN A 51 -8.00 -10.88 -2.35
C ASN A 51 -7.41 -9.71 -3.15
N LEU A 52 -7.36 -8.51 -2.56
CA LEU A 52 -6.75 -7.34 -3.19
C LEU A 52 -5.25 -7.54 -3.45
N ALA A 53 -4.51 -8.13 -2.52
CA ALA A 53 -3.11 -8.47 -2.72
C ALA A 53 -2.91 -9.44 -3.89
N SER A 54 -3.80 -10.43 -4.01
CA SER A 54 -3.77 -11.39 -5.11
C SER A 54 -4.08 -10.74 -6.46
N THR A 55 -5.08 -9.85 -6.51
CA THR A 55 -5.48 -9.12 -7.73
C THR A 55 -4.42 -8.09 -8.16
N TYR A 56 -3.84 -7.36 -7.20
CA TYR A 56 -2.87 -6.30 -7.44
C TYR A 56 -1.46 -6.73 -7.02
N SER A 57 -0.94 -7.79 -7.64
CA SER A 57 0.36 -8.39 -7.31
C SER A 57 1.57 -7.45 -7.46
N THR A 58 1.36 -6.29 -8.07
CA THR A 58 2.36 -5.25 -8.33
C THR A 58 2.45 -4.22 -7.21
N LEU A 59 1.45 -4.20 -6.32
CA LEU A 59 1.45 -3.35 -5.13
C LEU A 59 1.97 -4.15 -3.93
N THR A 60 2.57 -3.45 -2.99
CA THR A 60 3.03 -4.06 -1.73
C THR A 60 1.93 -3.94 -0.69
N PHE A 61 1.45 -5.08 -0.20
CA PHE A 61 0.47 -5.17 0.87
C PHE A 61 1.16 -5.61 2.15
N LEU A 62 1.11 -4.77 3.18
CA LEU A 62 1.65 -5.04 4.50
C LEU A 62 0.53 -5.21 5.51
N ARG A 63 0.78 -6.03 6.51
CA ARG A 63 -0.09 -6.23 7.66
C ARG A 63 0.67 -5.95 8.94
N VAL A 64 0.11 -5.12 9.80
CA VAL A 64 0.69 -4.71 11.08
C VAL A 64 -0.32 -5.00 12.17
N GLU A 65 0.13 -5.70 13.20
CA GLU A 65 -0.67 -6.01 14.38
C GLU A 65 -0.53 -4.91 15.41
N LEU A 66 -1.66 -4.38 15.89
CA LEU A 66 -1.63 -3.26 16.83
C LEU A 66 -0.87 -3.59 18.11
N GLN A 67 -1.22 -4.71 18.74
CA GLN A 67 -0.67 -5.08 20.04
C GLN A 67 0.80 -5.53 19.97
N GLU A 68 1.25 -6.06 18.82
CA GLU A 68 2.63 -6.52 18.66
C GLU A 68 3.57 -5.39 18.20
N GLN A 69 3.05 -4.36 17.49
CA GLN A 69 3.85 -3.33 16.85
C GLN A 69 3.50 -1.91 17.31
N MET A 70 3.32 -1.72 18.62
CA MET A 70 2.91 -0.45 19.24
C MET A 70 3.79 0.75 18.82
N GLY A 71 5.09 0.57 18.59
CA GLY A 71 5.97 1.64 18.11
C GLY A 71 5.58 2.19 16.73
N ILE A 72 5.16 1.31 15.81
CA ILE A 72 4.67 1.70 14.48
C ILE A 72 3.29 2.36 14.61
N VAL A 73 2.42 1.80 15.44
CA VAL A 73 1.05 2.30 15.68
C VAL A 73 1.07 3.73 16.20
N ASN A 74 1.88 3.98 17.24
CA ASN A 74 2.02 5.30 17.85
C ASN A 74 2.63 6.30 16.88
N ALA A 75 3.65 5.91 16.12
CA ALA A 75 4.28 6.78 15.11
C ALA A 75 3.33 7.21 13.99
N ASN A 76 2.27 6.42 13.73
CA ASN A 76 1.27 6.71 12.71
C ASN A 76 -0.04 7.28 13.27
N CYS A 77 -0.08 7.61 14.57
CA CYS A 77 -1.25 8.16 15.28
C CYS A 77 -2.54 7.36 15.04
N LEU A 78 -2.43 6.03 15.16
CA LEU A 78 -3.56 5.14 14.93
C LEU A 78 -4.41 4.98 16.18
N ASN A 79 -5.69 5.31 16.05
CA ASN A 79 -6.62 5.35 17.18
C ASN A 79 -7.73 4.28 17.09
N GLN A 80 -7.91 3.64 15.92
CA GLN A 80 -9.01 2.70 15.69
C GLN A 80 -8.66 1.65 14.63
N THR A 81 -9.31 0.48 14.71
CA THR A 81 -9.12 -0.65 13.78
C THR A 81 -10.45 -1.12 13.18
N PRO A 82 -10.43 -1.69 11.96
CA PRO A 82 -9.28 -1.76 11.04
C PRO A 82 -8.95 -0.40 10.42
N THR A 83 -7.65 -0.11 10.19
CA THR A 83 -7.21 1.09 9.46
C THR A 83 -6.27 0.70 8.34
N PHE A 84 -6.43 1.32 7.18
CA PHE A 84 -5.59 1.12 6.00
C PHE A 84 -4.89 2.43 5.64
N LEU A 85 -3.57 2.41 5.64
CA LEU A 85 -2.75 3.55 5.27
C LEU A 85 -2.05 3.29 3.95
N PHE A 86 -1.97 4.31 3.11
CA PHE A 86 -1.29 4.26 1.82
C PHE A 86 -0.06 5.14 1.88
N PHE A 87 1.10 4.58 1.56
CA PHE A 87 2.39 5.28 1.59
C PHE A 87 3.05 5.36 0.22
N LYS A 88 3.55 6.54 -0.15
CA LYS A 88 4.45 6.75 -1.29
C LYS A 88 5.63 7.61 -0.85
N GLY A 89 6.86 7.22 -1.16
CA GLY A 89 8.04 7.98 -0.74
C GLY A 89 8.20 8.08 0.77
N GLY A 90 7.74 7.09 1.53
CA GLY A 90 7.66 7.12 2.99
C GLY A 90 6.65 8.11 3.57
N LYS A 91 5.82 8.75 2.73
CA LYS A 91 4.77 9.69 3.16
C LYS A 91 3.39 9.07 3.00
N ARG A 92 2.51 9.33 3.96
CA ARG A 92 1.10 8.94 3.90
C ARG A 92 0.39 9.77 2.83
N VAL A 93 -0.23 9.11 1.85
CA VAL A 93 -0.96 9.75 0.73
C VAL A 93 -2.46 9.53 0.78
N ASP A 94 -2.93 8.48 1.44
CA ASP A 94 -4.35 8.17 1.57
C ASP A 94 -4.61 7.34 2.82
N THR A 95 -5.86 7.29 3.27
CA THR A 95 -6.27 6.60 4.49
C THR A 95 -7.71 6.14 4.38
N VAL A 96 -7.96 4.88 4.72
CA VAL A 96 -9.30 4.31 4.87
C VAL A 96 -9.42 3.78 6.29
N ILE A 97 -10.47 4.16 7.00
CA ILE A 97 -10.67 3.74 8.38
C ILE A 97 -12.01 3.02 8.51
N GLY A 98 -12.00 1.91 9.23
CA GLY A 98 -13.15 1.04 9.43
C GLY A 98 -13.25 -0.09 8.39
N ALA A 99 -14.14 -1.04 8.67
CA ALA A 99 -14.37 -2.20 7.83
C ALA A 99 -15.31 -1.85 6.67
N ILE A 100 -14.79 -1.13 5.66
CA ILE A 100 -15.55 -0.67 4.49
C ILE A 100 -14.90 -1.25 3.21
N PRO A 101 -15.27 -2.47 2.78
CA PRO A 101 -14.64 -3.15 1.64
C PRO A 101 -14.67 -2.33 0.34
N ALA A 102 -15.82 -1.72 0.02
CA ALA A 102 -15.98 -0.95 -1.22
C ALA A 102 -15.05 0.27 -1.28
N GLN A 103 -14.90 1.00 -0.16
CA GLN A 103 -14.01 2.16 -0.08
C GLN A 103 -12.54 1.74 -0.20
N LEU A 104 -12.15 0.64 0.44
CA LEU A 104 -10.81 0.10 0.32
C LEU A 104 -10.51 -0.30 -1.14
N GLN A 105 -11.39 -1.06 -1.78
CA GLN A 105 -11.24 -1.50 -3.17
C GLN A 105 -11.09 -0.30 -4.13
N GLN A 106 -11.98 0.70 -4.02
CA GLN A 106 -11.92 1.90 -4.86
C GLN A 106 -10.61 2.68 -4.65
N THR A 107 -10.14 2.77 -3.40
CA THR A 107 -8.91 3.49 -3.07
C THR A 107 -7.68 2.75 -3.62
N VAL A 108 -7.62 1.42 -3.46
CA VAL A 108 -6.57 0.60 -4.07
C VAL A 108 -6.56 0.75 -5.59
N GLN A 109 -7.74 0.67 -6.24
CA GLN A 109 -7.85 0.82 -7.68
C GLN A 109 -7.33 2.19 -8.15
N ARG A 110 -7.75 3.28 -7.48
CA ARG A 110 -7.28 4.66 -7.76
C ARG A 110 -5.76 4.78 -7.72
N HIS A 111 -5.13 4.09 -6.77
CA HIS A 111 -3.68 4.14 -6.56
C HIS A 111 -2.89 3.10 -7.37
N SER A 112 -3.56 2.11 -7.97
CA SER A 112 -2.96 1.06 -8.81
C SER A 112 -2.61 1.53 -10.23
N VAL A 113 -3.23 2.62 -10.68
CA VAL A 113 -3.02 3.21 -12.00
C VAL A 113 -2.07 4.40 -11.89
N CYS A 114 -1.17 4.53 -12.86
CA CYS A 114 -0.36 5.72 -12.98
C CYS A 114 -1.24 6.89 -13.43
N GLN A 115 -1.33 7.93 -12.62
CA GLN A 115 -2.17 9.10 -12.91
C GLN A 115 -1.68 9.92 -14.13
N ILE A 116 -0.46 9.67 -14.62
CA ILE A 116 0.12 10.36 -15.79
C ILE A 116 -0.47 9.85 -17.11
N HIS A 117 -0.64 8.54 -17.25
CA HIS A 117 -1.08 7.90 -18.51
C HIS A 117 -2.28 6.97 -18.31
N GLN A 118 -2.86 6.95 -17.10
CA GLN A 118 -4.06 6.18 -16.73
C GLN A 118 -3.96 4.68 -17.03
N THR A 119 -2.74 4.14 -17.10
CA THR A 119 -2.49 2.69 -17.26
C THR A 119 -1.90 2.10 -15.98
N PRO A 120 -2.08 0.78 -15.73
CA PRO A 120 -1.37 0.06 -14.69
C PRO A 120 0.15 0.26 -14.80
N HIS A 121 0.85 0.34 -13.67
CA HIS A 121 2.30 0.58 -13.68
C HIS A 121 3.12 -0.43 -14.50
N ILE A 122 2.64 -1.67 -14.66
CA ILE A 122 3.34 -2.72 -15.44
C ILE A 122 3.20 -2.54 -16.95
N SER A 123 2.13 -1.87 -17.39
CA SER A 123 1.83 -1.63 -18.80
C SER A 123 2.13 -0.18 -19.19
N CYS A 124 2.93 0.52 -18.38
CA CYS A 124 3.49 1.82 -18.72
C CYS A 124 4.35 1.67 -19.99
N PRO A 125 3.99 2.29 -21.12
CA PRO A 125 4.83 2.26 -22.30
C PRO A 125 6.09 3.09 -22.02
N ILE A 126 7.19 2.40 -21.71
CA ILE A 126 8.52 2.92 -21.28
C ILE A 126 9.11 3.99 -22.22
N ARG A 127 8.53 4.21 -23.41
CA ARG A 127 9.07 5.08 -24.46
C ARG A 127 8.15 6.22 -24.94
N ALA A 128 6.91 6.34 -24.46
CA ALA A 128 5.93 7.20 -25.13
C ALA A 128 5.67 8.56 -24.45
N VAL A 129 6.21 8.83 -23.25
CA VAL A 129 5.81 10.03 -22.50
C VAL A 129 7.02 10.82 -21.96
N PRO A 130 7.41 11.93 -22.62
CA PRO A 130 8.58 12.75 -22.21
C PRO A 130 8.39 13.48 -20.87
N THR A 131 7.19 13.45 -20.29
CA THR A 131 6.88 14.05 -18.98
C THR A 131 7.02 13.08 -17.80
N CYS A 132 7.30 11.80 -18.04
CA CYS A 132 7.42 10.81 -16.96
C CYS A 132 8.78 10.92 -16.23
N PRO A 133 8.83 11.28 -14.93
CA PRO A 133 10.08 11.48 -14.20
C PRO A 133 10.88 10.19 -13.96
N ILE A 134 10.28 9.00 -14.07
CA ILE A 134 10.97 7.71 -13.83
C ILE A 134 12.02 7.41 -14.89
N HIS A 135 11.72 7.73 -16.16
CA HIS A 135 12.55 7.35 -17.31
C HIS A 135 13.30 8.54 -17.91
N ARG A 136 13.18 9.73 -17.31
CA ARG A 136 13.95 10.91 -17.71
C ARG A 136 15.43 10.64 -17.43
N GLY A 137 16.16 10.17 -18.44
CA GLY A 137 17.60 9.93 -18.38
C GLY A 137 18.07 8.47 -18.25
N ARG A 138 17.19 7.46 -18.35
CA ARG A 138 17.67 6.08 -18.58
C ARG A 138 17.95 5.89 -20.08
N ALA A 139 19.20 6.14 -20.47
CA ALA A 139 19.73 5.59 -21.71
C ALA A 139 19.80 4.07 -21.56
N TYR A 140 19.21 3.34 -22.51
CA TYR A 140 19.49 1.94 -22.75
C TYR A 140 20.32 1.87 -24.03
#